data_AF-A0A6L7F3V8-F1
#
_entry.id   AF-A0A6L7F3V8-F1
#
_cell.length_a   1.000
_cell.length_b   1.000
_cell.length_c   1.000
_cell.angle_alpha   90.00
_cell.angle_beta   90.00
_cell.angle_gamma   90.00
#
_symmetry.space_group_name_H-M   'P 1'
#
loop_
_entity.id
_entity.type
_entity.pdbx_description
1 polymer ?
#
loop_
_entity_poly.entity_id
_entity_poly.type
_entity_poly.pdbx_seq_one_letter_code
_entity_poly.pdbx_strand_id
1 'polypeptide(L)'
;MTFRIEHPEFHASVADLRGACDLIATVRGRAGGHVGTLLGDGWSGQAADAFAEAWADWLTASETVVHELGSLAETLAAVHAAAQEVDAHATDSLAWVAGRLG
;
A
#
# COMPACT_ATOMS: atom_id res chain seq x y z
N MET A 1 -14.69 1.31 33.53
CA MET A 1 -13.34 1.55 32.99
C MET A 1 -13.25 0.74 31.70
N THR A 2 -13.22 1.39 30.54
CA THR A 2 -13.10 0.75 29.22
C THR A 2 -11.63 0.76 28.80
N PHE A 3 -11.07 -0.41 28.51
CA PHE A 3 -9.69 -0.55 28.04
C PHE A 3 -9.73 -0.61 26.52
N ARG A 4 -9.34 0.47 25.83
CA ARG A 4 -9.22 0.49 24.38
C ARG A 4 -7.75 0.31 24.01
N ILE A 5 -7.41 -0.81 23.38
CA ILE A 5 -6.09 -1.00 22.81
C ILE A 5 -6.08 -0.24 21.48
N GLU A 6 -5.33 0.86 21.45
CA GLU A 6 -5.09 1.59 20.21
C GLU A 6 -3.95 0.91 19.46
N HIS A 7 -4.12 0.74 18.15
CA HIS A 7 -3.10 0.15 17.27
C HIS A 7 -2.59 1.20 16.27
N PRO A 8 -2.03 2.34 16.72
CA PRO A 8 -1.66 3.47 15.85
C PRO A 8 -0.61 3.11 14.80
N GLU A 9 0.23 2.11 15.10
CA GLU A 9 1.26 1.60 14.19
C GLU A 9 0.66 0.92 12.94
N PHE A 10 -0.53 0.30 13.05
CA PHE A 10 -1.23 -0.29 11.89
C PHE A 10 -1.73 0.80 10.95
N HIS A 11 -2.34 1.86 11.50
CA HIS A 11 -2.81 2.99 10.70
C HIS A 11 -1.66 3.71 10.00
N ALA A 12 -0.55 3.95 10.72
CA ALA A 12 0.65 4.54 10.14
C ALA A 12 1.20 3.66 9.01
N SER A 13 1.36 2.35 9.24
CA SER A 13 1.88 1.42 8.23
C SER A 13 1.02 1.35 6.97
N VAL A 14 -0.31 1.33 7.13
CA VAL A 14 -1.24 1.36 5.98
C VAL A 14 -1.15 2.68 5.21
N ALA A 15 -1.02 3.82 5.92
CA ALA A 15 -0.84 5.12 5.30
C ALA A 15 0.49 5.21 4.54
N ASP A 16 1.57 4.70 5.13
CA ASP A 16 2.91 4.68 4.51
C ASP A 16 2.92 3.83 3.23
N LEU A 17 2.31 2.64 3.25
CA LEU A 17 2.21 1.79 2.06
C LEU A 17 1.41 2.45 0.94
N ARG A 18 0.29 3.10 1.26
CA ARG A 18 -0.50 3.85 0.28
C ARG A 18 0.28 5.04 -0.27
N GLY A 19 0.97 5.78 0.59
CA GLY A 19 1.85 6.88 0.19
C GLY A 19 2.98 6.42 -0.73
N ALA A 20 3.56 5.24 -0.48
CA ALA A 20 4.56 4.65 -1.37
C ALA A 20 3.97 4.31 -2.75
N CYS A 21 2.77 3.74 -2.82
CA CYS A 21 2.07 3.50 -4.09
C CYS A 21 1.85 4.80 -4.88
N ASP A 22 1.37 5.86 -4.22
CA ASP A 22 1.12 7.16 -4.85
C ASP A 22 2.42 7.80 -5.36
N LEU A 23 3.50 7.69 -4.59
CA LEU A 23 4.82 8.17 -4.98
C LEU A 23 5.32 7.45 -6.24
N ILE A 24 5.23 6.11 -6.27
CA ILE A 24 5.64 5.31 -7.43
C ILE A 24 4.82 5.70 -8.66
N ALA A 25 3.49 5.81 -8.53
CA ALA A 25 2.62 6.22 -9.63
C ALA A 25 2.99 7.61 -10.18
N THR A 26 3.27 8.55 -9.29
CA THR A 26 3.67 9.92 -9.66
C THR A 26 5.02 9.93 -10.41
N VAL A 27 6.02 9.24 -9.86
CA VAL A 27 7.35 9.15 -10.48
C VAL A 27 7.26 8.48 -11.85
N ARG A 28 6.47 7.41 -11.95
CA ARG A 28 6.21 6.69 -13.20
C ARG A 28 5.56 7.57 -14.26
N GLY A 29 4.52 8.33 -13.90
CA GLY A 29 3.88 9.27 -14.82
C GLY A 29 4.85 10.33 -15.32
N ARG A 30 5.66 10.90 -14.42
CA ARG A 30 6.69 11.88 -14.81
C ARG A 30 7.73 11.27 -15.74
N ALA A 31 8.30 10.13 -15.37
CA ALA A 31 9.32 9.45 -16.19
C ALA A 31 8.75 9.04 -17.57
N GLY A 32 7.51 8.55 -17.62
CA GLY A 32 6.82 8.23 -18.86
C GLY A 32 6.66 9.43 -19.79
N GLY A 33 6.39 10.62 -19.27
CA GLY A 33 6.41 11.85 -20.07
C GLY A 33 7.78 12.13 -20.70
N HIS A 34 8.86 12.01 -19.94
CA HIS A 34 10.22 12.26 -20.43
C HIS A 34 10.64 11.21 -21.46
N VAL A 35 10.32 9.93 -21.23
CA VAL A 35 10.58 8.84 -22.16
C VAL A 35 9.79 8.99 -23.45
N GLY A 36 8.51 9.36 -23.35
CA GLY A 36 7.67 9.64 -24.52
C GLY A 36 8.23 10.75 -25.40
N THR A 37 8.68 11.86 -24.79
CA THR A 37 9.37 12.95 -25.50
C THR A 37 10.68 12.46 -26.13
N LEU A 38 11.53 11.74 -25.37
CA LEU A 38 12.82 11.28 -25.86
C LEU A 38 12.69 10.35 -27.08
N LEU A 39 11.78 9.39 -27.05
CA LEU A 39 11.52 8.45 -28.15
C LEU A 39 10.69 9.08 -29.28
N GLY A 40 9.90 10.11 -29.00
CA GLY A 40 9.07 10.82 -29.98
C GLY A 40 9.81 11.91 -30.77
N ASP A 41 10.81 12.56 -30.17
CA ASP A 41 11.47 13.76 -30.72
C ASP A 41 12.73 13.45 -31.56
N GLY A 42 12.88 12.19 -32.00
CA GLY A 42 13.85 11.80 -33.02
C GLY A 42 15.00 10.92 -32.56
N TRP A 43 15.03 10.49 -31.29
CA TRP A 43 15.93 9.41 -30.89
C TRP A 43 15.41 8.09 -31.45
N SER A 44 16.20 7.45 -32.31
CA SER A 44 15.78 6.26 -33.06
C SER A 44 16.94 5.30 -33.32
N GLY A 45 16.61 4.09 -33.80
CA GLY A 45 17.56 3.02 -34.07
C GLY A 45 17.70 2.06 -32.89
N GLN A 46 18.62 1.08 -33.03
CA GLN A 46 18.72 -0.07 -32.14
C GLN A 46 18.84 0.27 -30.65
N ALA A 47 19.52 1.36 -30.30
CA ALA A 47 19.65 1.81 -28.92
C ALA A 47 18.32 2.33 -28.35
N ALA A 48 17.53 3.03 -29.17
CA ALA A 48 16.20 3.50 -28.78
C ALA A 48 15.23 2.33 -28.62
N ASP A 49 15.30 1.32 -29.50
CA ASP A 49 14.47 0.11 -29.42
C ASP A 49 14.76 -0.69 -28.14
N ALA A 50 16.05 -0.94 -27.84
CA ALA A 50 16.45 -1.64 -26.62
C ALA A 50 16.06 -0.88 -25.35
N PHE A 51 16.15 0.46 -25.39
CA PHE A 51 15.68 1.29 -24.28
C PHE A 51 14.15 1.21 -24.11
N ALA A 52 13.39 1.24 -25.22
CA ALA A 52 11.93 1.14 -25.17
C ALA A 52 11.45 -0.21 -24.60
N GLU A 53 12.14 -1.30 -24.94
CA GLU A 53 11.90 -2.63 -24.36
C GLU A 53 12.18 -2.63 -22.85
N ALA A 54 13.37 -2.18 -22.44
CA ALA A 54 13.72 -2.09 -21.02
C ALA A 54 12.78 -1.17 -20.23
N TRP A 55 12.28 -0.11 -20.86
CA TRP A 55 11.27 0.78 -20.28
C TRP A 55 9.92 0.09 -20.08
N ALA A 56 9.47 -0.72 -21.05
CA ALA A 56 8.25 -1.51 -20.93
C ALA A 56 8.35 -2.56 -19.81
N ASP A 57 9.50 -3.22 -19.69
CA ASP A 57 9.79 -4.14 -18.60
C ASP A 57 9.76 -3.45 -17.25
N TRP A 58 10.38 -2.27 -17.15
CA TRP A 58 10.36 -1.46 -15.93
C TRP A 58 8.94 -1.03 -15.56
N LEU A 59 8.12 -0.61 -16.53
CA LEU A 59 6.71 -0.27 -16.29
C LEU A 59 5.95 -1.46 -15.70
N THR A 60 6.10 -2.64 -16.30
CA THR A 60 5.46 -3.88 -15.82
C THR A 60 5.90 -4.21 -14.40
N ALA A 61 7.22 -4.22 -14.13
CA ALA A 61 7.75 -4.50 -12.80
C ALA A 61 7.27 -3.49 -11.75
N SER A 62 7.22 -2.20 -12.10
CA SER A 62 6.73 -1.16 -11.20
C SER A 62 5.25 -1.34 -10.84
N GLU A 63 4.46 -1.85 -11.79
CA GLU A 63 3.03 -2.10 -11.61
C GLU A 63 2.80 -3.27 -10.65
N THR A 64 3.60 -4.34 -10.79
CA THR A 64 3.64 -5.44 -9.82
C THR A 64 3.98 -4.95 -8.42
N VAL A 65 5.00 -4.10 -8.27
CA VAL A 65 5.37 -3.55 -6.94
C VAL A 65 4.21 -2.77 -6.32
N VAL A 66 3.54 -1.90 -7.09
CA VAL A 66 2.38 -1.15 -6.59
C VAL A 66 1.23 -2.08 -6.18
N HIS A 67 0.99 -3.13 -6.97
CA HIS A 67 -0.04 -4.12 -6.64
C HIS A 67 0.25 -4.83 -5.31
N GLU A 68 1.47 -5.34 -5.13
CA GLU A 68 1.87 -6.05 -3.91
C GLU A 68 1.83 -5.14 -2.67
N LEU A 69 2.26 -3.88 -2.79
CA LEU A 69 2.16 -2.90 -1.71
C LEU A 69 0.69 -2.60 -1.34
N GLY A 70 -0.18 -2.49 -2.34
CA GLY A 70 -1.62 -2.32 -2.14
C GLY A 70 -2.25 -3.52 -1.41
N SER A 71 -1.93 -4.73 -1.87
CA SER A 71 -2.38 -5.98 -1.25
C SER A 71 -1.92 -6.11 0.21
N LEU A 72 -0.68 -5.73 0.49
CA LEU A 72 -0.15 -5.69 1.86
C LEU A 72 -0.91 -4.67 2.74
N ALA A 73 -1.22 -3.48 2.21
CA ALA A 73 -1.98 -2.47 2.92
C ALA A 73 -3.40 -2.94 3.24
N GLU A 74 -4.07 -3.64 2.31
CA GLU A 74 -5.38 -4.25 2.52
C GLU A 74 -5.33 -5.35 3.59
N THR A 75 -4.31 -6.21 3.53
CA THR A 75 -4.10 -7.28 4.51
C THR A 75 -3.89 -6.71 5.91
N LEU A 76 -3.05 -5.67 6.05
CA LEU A 76 -2.82 -5.01 7.34
C LEU A 76 -4.09 -4.35 7.88
N ALA A 77 -4.89 -3.72 7.01
CA ALA A 77 -6.16 -3.13 7.40
C ALA A 77 -7.17 -4.20 7.87
N ALA A 78 -7.22 -5.35 7.21
CA ALA A 78 -8.07 -6.48 7.61
C ALA A 78 -7.65 -7.08 8.95
N VAL A 79 -6.35 -7.28 9.17
CA VAL A 79 -5.80 -7.75 10.45
C VAL A 79 -6.14 -6.77 11.58
N HIS A 80 -6.00 -5.47 11.33
CA HIS A 80 -6.35 -4.46 12.31
C HIS A 80 -7.84 -4.49 12.68
N ALA A 81 -8.72 -4.62 11.69
CA ALA A 81 -10.17 -4.72 11.92
C ALA A 81 -10.52 -5.97 12.76
N ALA A 82 -9.92 -7.12 12.45
CA ALA A 82 -10.11 -8.34 13.22
C ALA A 82 -9.63 -8.21 14.67
N ALA A 83 -8.49 -7.54 14.89
CA ALA A 83 -7.98 -7.28 16.24
C ALA A 83 -8.95 -6.40 17.05
N GLN A 84 -9.51 -5.36 16.44
CA GLN A 84 -10.50 -4.49 17.10
C GLN A 84 -11.78 -5.24 17.49
N GLU A 85 -12.23 -6.19 16.67
CA GLU A 85 -13.39 -7.03 16.98
C GLU A 85 -13.13 -7.95 18.18
N VAL A 86 -11.96 -8.58 18.23
CA VAL A 86 -11.55 -9.42 19.36
C VAL A 86 -11.44 -8.60 20.65
N ASP A 87 -10.85 -7.40 20.59
CA ASP A 87 -10.72 -6.50 21.74
C ASP A 87 -12.10 -6.06 22.27
N ALA A 88 -13.05 -5.78 21.38
CA ALA A 88 -14.43 -5.45 21.74
C ALA A 88 -15.12 -6.63 22.45
N HIS A 89 -15.01 -7.84 21.89
CA HIS A 89 -15.62 -9.03 22.47
C HIS A 89 -15.04 -9.39 23.85
N ALA A 90 -13.73 -9.24 24.02
CA ALA A 90 -13.06 -9.43 25.30
C ALA A 90 -13.54 -8.41 26.35
N THR A 91 -13.70 -7.14 25.94
CA THR A 91 -14.21 -6.08 26.82
C THR A 91 -15.64 -6.36 27.28
N ASP A 92 -16.52 -6.77 26.37
CA ASP A 92 -17.90 -7.13 26.69
C ASP A 92 -17.98 -8.33 27.64
N SER A 93 -17.17 -9.36 27.38
CA SER A 93 -17.08 -10.55 28.23
C SER A 93 -16.60 -10.22 29.64
N LEU A 94 -15.57 -9.37 29.76
CA LEU A 94 -15.06 -8.92 31.06
C LEU A 94 -16.08 -8.06 31.80
N ALA A 95 -16.78 -7.15 31.11
CA ALA A 95 -17.85 -6.33 31.70
C ALA A 95 -19.00 -7.20 32.23
N TRP A 96 -19.38 -8.24 31.49
CA TRP A 96 -20.39 -9.20 31.93
C TRP A 96 -19.96 -9.99 33.19
N VAL A 97 -18.72 -10.51 33.21
CA VAL A 97 -18.20 -11.22 34.39
C VAL A 97 -18.12 -10.29 35.61
N ALA A 98 -17.61 -9.07 35.43
CA ALA A 98 -17.52 -8.08 36.50
C ALA A 98 -18.89 -7.73 37.08
N GLY A 99 -19.92 -7.57 36.23
CA GLY A 99 -21.29 -7.32 36.66
C GLY A 99 -21.98 -8.50 37.36
N ARG A 100 -21.43 -9.72 37.24
CA ARG A 100 -21.92 -10.91 37.97
C ARG A 100 -21.26 -11.12 39.33
N LEU A 101 -20.06 -10.57 39.52
CA LEU A 101 -19.25 -10.75 40.73
C LEU A 101 -19.37 -9.58 41.70
N GLY A 102 -19.86 -8.42 41.26
CA GLY A 102 -20.27 -7.29 42.09
C GLY A 102 -21.77 -7.35 42.42
#